data_AF-A0A7C9LNG1-F1
#
_entry.id   AF-A0A7C9LNG1-F1
#
_cell.length_a   1.000
_cell.length_b   1.000
_cell.length_c   1.000
_cell.angle_alpha   90.00
_cell.angle_beta   90.00
_cell.angle_gamma   90.00
#
_symmetry.space_group_name_H-M   'P 1'
#
loop_
_entity.id
_entity.type
_entity.pdbx_description
1 polymer ?
#
loop_
_entity_poly.entity_id
_entity_poly.type
_entity_poly.pdbx_seq_one_letter_code
_entity_poly.pdbx_strand_id
1 'polypeptide(L)'
;MNDTTPRALTRTWATVTHCRAYDEDWGTVQATVTLTRTPAGIEATVNGEACELTHALSILRGADTVSVTAETLEPAPIGRPRAAKLHRLMARAGVPSGEHYGFARAALDRPVFSLAALTEGEARQVWSFLRATFPSVARAA
;
A
#
# COMPACT_ATOMS: atom_id res chain seq x y z
N MET A 1 15.04 -4.35 13.85
CA MET A 1 14.35 -5.36 13.03
C MET A 1 13.34 -4.59 12.19
N ASN A 2 13.67 -4.29 10.94
CA ASN A 2 12.75 -3.53 10.07
C ASN A 2 11.68 -4.52 9.61
N ASP A 3 10.45 -4.31 10.08
CA ASP A 3 9.30 -5.06 9.62
C ASP A 3 9.16 -4.80 8.11
N THR A 4 9.33 -5.86 7.31
CA THR A 4 9.27 -5.81 5.84
C THR A 4 7.86 -6.07 5.34
N THR A 5 6.91 -6.24 6.26
CA THR A 5 5.51 -6.47 5.94
C THR A 5 4.92 -5.17 5.36
N PRO A 6 4.31 -5.23 4.16
CA PRO A 6 3.67 -4.06 3.57
C PRO A 6 2.63 -3.51 4.52
N ARG A 7 2.64 -2.20 4.73
CA ARG A 7 1.73 -1.54 5.67
C ARG A 7 0.33 -1.47 5.09
N ALA A 8 -0.71 -1.68 5.89
CA ALA A 8 -2.09 -1.51 5.41
C ALA A 8 -2.43 -0.04 5.13
N LEU A 9 -2.93 0.23 3.92
CA LEU A 9 -3.62 1.47 3.54
C LEU A 9 -5.03 1.48 4.10
N THR A 10 -5.78 0.39 3.88
CA THR A 10 -7.13 0.21 4.41
C THR A 10 -7.24 -1.18 5.00
N ARG A 11 -7.91 -1.31 6.14
CA ARG A 11 -8.25 -2.60 6.71
C ARG A 11 -9.67 -2.55 7.26
N THR A 12 -10.41 -3.62 7.01
CA THR A 12 -11.78 -3.81 7.47
C THR A 12 -11.85 -5.04 8.35
N TRP A 13 -12.56 -4.90 9.47
CA TRP A 13 -12.78 -5.95 10.44
C TRP A 13 -14.27 -6.19 10.63
N ALA A 14 -14.66 -7.45 10.76
CA ALA A 14 -15.91 -7.82 11.40
C ALA A 14 -15.66 -8.00 12.91
N THR A 15 -16.51 -7.40 13.73
CA THR A 15 -16.47 -7.50 15.18
C THR A 15 -17.72 -8.17 15.72
N VAL A 16 -17.58 -8.97 16.78
CA VAL A 16 -18.69 -9.56 17.53
C VAL A 16 -18.49 -9.25 19.01
N THR A 17 -19.54 -8.71 19.64
CA THR A 17 -19.63 -8.51 21.09
C THR A 17 -20.85 -9.26 21.61
N HIS A 18 -20.66 -10.17 22.55
CA HIS A 18 -21.75 -10.86 23.25
C HIS A 18 -22.27 -9.94 24.37
N CYS A 19 -23.57 -9.72 24.38
CA CYS A 19 -24.24 -9.01 25.46
C CYS A 19 -24.62 -10.04 26.52
N ARG A 20 -23.89 -10.04 27.64
CA ARG A 20 -24.22 -10.89 28.78
C ARG A 20 -24.68 -10.05 29.97
N ALA A 21 -25.87 -10.33 30.47
CA ALA A 21 -26.37 -9.76 31.72
C ALA A 21 -26.63 -10.91 32.69
N TYR A 22 -26.11 -10.81 33.92
CA TYR A 22 -26.26 -11.85 34.95
C TYR A 22 -25.86 -13.27 34.49
N ASP A 23 -24.81 -13.36 33.66
CA ASP A 23 -24.31 -14.62 33.08
C ASP A 23 -25.27 -15.32 32.11
N GLU A 24 -26.31 -14.61 31.64
CA GLU A 24 -27.21 -15.04 30.59
C GLU A 24 -26.83 -14.36 29.26
N ASP A 25 -26.90 -15.10 28.15
CA ASP A 25 -26.67 -14.59 26.80
C ASP A 25 -27.92 -13.86 26.28
N TRP A 26 -27.81 -12.54 26.14
CA TRP A 26 -28.86 -11.66 25.64
C TRP A 26 -28.69 -11.33 24.15
N GLY A 27 -27.71 -11.96 23.49
CA GLY A 27 -27.46 -11.88 22.06
C GLY A 27 -26.12 -11.24 21.72
N THR A 28 -25.95 -10.93 20.43
CA THR A 28 -24.68 -10.40 19.91
C THR A 28 -24.88 -9.11 19.15
N VAL A 29 -23.98 -8.16 19.36
CA VAL A 29 -23.82 -6.97 18.53
C VAL A 29 -22.70 -7.24 17.53
N GLN A 30 -23.00 -7.04 16.25
CA GLN A 30 -22.02 -7.12 15.17
C GLN A 30 -21.78 -5.75 14.58
N ALA A 31 -20.53 -5.47 14.23
CA ALA A 31 -20.17 -4.26 13.49
C ALA A 31 -19.09 -4.57 12.45
N THR A 32 -19.07 -3.78 11.38
CA THR A 32 -18.00 -3.76 10.39
C THR A 32 -17.23 -2.47 10.56
N VAL A 33 -15.98 -2.55 11.00
CA VAL A 33 -15.12 -1.38 11.19
C VAL A 33 -14.12 -1.31 10.05
N THR A 34 -14.01 -0.18 9.37
CA THR A 34 -12.96 0.06 8.37
C THR A 34 -12.11 1.24 8.81
N LEU A 35 -10.79 1.06 8.80
CA LEU A 35 -9.83 2.13 9.02
C LEU A 35 -9.03 2.34 7.75
N THR A 36 -8.98 3.59 7.28
CA THR A 36 -8.27 4.01 6.08
C THR A 36 -7.22 5.05 6.45
N ARG A 37 -5.98 4.83 6.01
CA ARG A 37 -4.89 5.79 6.13
C ARG A 37 -5.03 6.83 5.03
N THR A 38 -5.07 8.10 5.42
CA THR A 38 -5.06 9.25 4.52
C THR A 38 -3.84 10.13 4.81
N PRO A 39 -3.49 11.09 3.93
CA PRO A 39 -2.41 12.03 4.21
C PRO A 39 -2.64 12.87 5.47
N ALA A 40 -3.90 13.10 5.85
CA ALA A 40 -4.28 13.88 7.02
C ALA A 40 -4.36 13.06 8.31
N GLY A 41 -4.39 11.72 8.23
CA GLY A 41 -4.51 10.87 9.41
C GLY A 41 -5.10 9.50 9.12
N ILE A 42 -5.95 9.00 10.02
CA ILE A 42 -6.71 7.77 9.83
C ILE A 42 -8.19 8.14 9.88
N GLU A 43 -8.91 7.82 8.82
CA GLU A 43 -10.36 7.92 8.75
C GLU A 43 -10.98 6.59 9.13
N ALA A 44 -12.12 6.65 9.84
CA ALA A 44 -12.82 5.48 10.32
C ALA A 44 -14.25 5.46 9.79
N THR A 45 -14.70 4.26 9.43
CA THR A 45 -16.12 4.00 9.18
C THR A 45 -16.58 2.79 9.99
N VAL A 46 -17.81 2.85 10.48
CA VAL A 46 -18.48 1.75 11.18
C VAL A 46 -19.78 1.47 10.43
N ASN A 47 -19.98 0.23 10.01
CA ASN A 47 -21.13 -0.21 9.20
C ASN A 47 -21.33 0.63 7.92
N GLY A 48 -20.25 1.16 7.36
CA GLY A 48 -20.27 2.01 6.16
C GLY A 48 -20.48 3.50 6.42
N GLU A 49 -20.74 3.91 7.67
CA GLU A 49 -20.91 5.31 8.05
C GLU A 49 -19.62 5.89 8.62
N ALA A 50 -19.25 7.10 8.19
CA ALA A 50 -18.09 7.79 8.73
C ALA A 50 -18.28 8.10 10.21
N CYS A 51 -17.26 7.84 11.02
CA CYS A 51 -17.30 8.08 12.45
C CYS A 51 -15.96 8.58 12.98
N GLU A 52 -15.97 9.06 14.22
CA GLU A 52 -14.74 9.40 14.94
C GLU A 52 -13.84 8.17 15.12
N LEU A 53 -12.53 8.38 14.97
CA LEU A 53 -11.54 7.31 15.11
C LEU A 53 -11.60 6.67 16.51
N THR A 54 -11.81 7.47 17.55
CA THR A 54 -11.93 6.98 18.93
C THR A 54 -13.10 6.04 19.12
N HIS A 55 -14.23 6.29 18.44
CA HIS A 55 -15.41 5.43 18.48
C HIS A 55 -15.14 4.07 17.82
N ALA A 56 -14.58 4.07 16.61
CA ALA A 56 -14.19 2.84 15.92
C ALA A 56 -13.18 2.01 16.71
N LEU A 57 -12.19 2.65 17.33
CA LEU A 57 -11.22 1.98 18.20
C LEU A 57 -11.85 1.41 19.47
N SER A 58 -12.87 2.09 20.02
CA SER A 58 -13.63 1.58 21.16
C SER A 58 -14.35 0.27 20.80
N ILE A 59 -15.02 0.23 19.64
CA ILE A 59 -15.68 -0.99 19.14
C ILE A 59 -14.67 -2.12 18.94
N LEU A 60 -13.55 -1.86 18.27
CA LEU A 60 -12.51 -2.86 18.04
C LEU A 60 -11.92 -3.41 19.35
N ARG A 61 -11.75 -2.58 20.37
CA ARG A 61 -11.20 -3.00 21.68
C ARG A 61 -12.22 -3.70 22.57
N GLY A 62 -13.49 -3.34 22.44
CA GLY A 62 -14.60 -3.91 23.23
C GLY A 62 -15.23 -5.16 22.61
N ALA A 63 -14.80 -5.57 21.42
CA ALA A 63 -15.27 -6.78 20.78
C ALA A 63 -14.61 -8.03 21.38
N ASP A 64 -15.41 -9.08 21.60
CA ASP A 64 -14.89 -10.39 22.02
C ASP A 64 -14.12 -11.06 20.88
N THR A 65 -14.59 -10.86 19.65
CA THR A 65 -13.97 -11.42 18.44
C THR A 65 -13.78 -10.33 17.40
N VAL A 66 -12.59 -10.30 16.80
CA VAL A 66 -12.23 -9.37 15.73
C VAL A 66 -11.57 -10.16 14.61
N SER A 67 -12.14 -10.12 13.41
CA SER A 67 -11.63 -10.82 12.23
C SER A 67 -11.44 -9.86 11.07
N VAL A 68 -10.27 -9.87 10.43
CA VAL A 68 -10.03 -9.08 9.21
C VAL A 68 -10.84 -9.67 8.06
N THR A 69 -11.66 -8.86 7.42
CA THR A 69 -12.51 -9.28 6.29
C THR A 69 -12.04 -8.70 4.96
N ALA A 70 -11.38 -7.54 4.98
CA ALA A 70 -10.74 -6.96 3.81
C ALA A 70 -9.49 -6.18 4.20
N GLU A 71 -8.50 -6.19 3.32
CA GLU A 71 -7.26 -5.44 3.50
C GLU A 71 -6.70 -4.97 2.16
N THR A 72 -6.27 -3.71 2.11
CA THR A 72 -5.49 -3.13 1.03
C THR A 72 -4.15 -2.68 1.61
N LEU A 73 -3.06 -3.21 1.06
CA LEU A 73 -1.70 -2.89 1.49
C LEU A 73 -1.06 -1.81 0.61
N GLU A 74 -0.13 -1.07 1.18
CA GLU A 74 0.79 -0.22 0.43
C GLU A 74 1.54 -1.08 -0.59
N PRO A 75 1.76 -0.58 -1.82
CA PRO A 75 2.44 -1.35 -2.85
C PRO A 75 3.86 -1.69 -2.40
N ALA A 76 4.22 -2.98 -2.42
CA ALA A 76 5.55 -3.42 -2.05
C ALA A 76 6.62 -2.89 -3.02
N PRO A 77 7.83 -2.57 -2.52
CA PRO A 77 8.95 -2.23 -3.39
C PRO A 77 9.35 -3.40 -4.31
N ILE A 78 9.80 -3.10 -5.53
CA ILE A 78 10.23 -4.11 -6.51
C ILE A 78 11.49 -4.88 -6.09
N GLY A 79 12.27 -4.33 -5.16
CA GLY A 79 13.47 -4.95 -4.61
C GLY A 79 14.68 -4.98 -5.55
N ARG A 80 15.80 -5.47 -5.02
CA ARG A 80 17.11 -5.47 -5.69
C ARG A 80 17.14 -6.21 -7.04
N PRO A 81 16.58 -7.42 -7.18
CA PRO A 81 16.67 -8.16 -8.44
C PRO A 81 16.00 -7.44 -9.60
N ARG A 82 14.83 -6.86 -9.36
CA ARG A 82 14.08 -6.11 -10.37
C ARG A 82 14.70 -4.75 -10.66
N ALA A 83 15.21 -4.07 -9.65
CA ALA A 83 16.00 -2.86 -9.82
C ALA A 83 17.24 -3.10 -10.70
N ALA A 84 17.96 -4.21 -10.49
CA ALA A 84 19.10 -4.57 -11.33
C ALA A 84 18.69 -4.79 -12.79
N LYS A 85 17.53 -5.43 -13.03
CA LYS A 85 16.97 -5.55 -14.39
C LYS A 85 16.65 -4.18 -15.00
N LEU A 86 16.05 -3.27 -14.23
CA LEU A 86 15.72 -1.92 -14.68
C LEU A 86 16.98 -1.11 -15.04
N HIS A 87 18.05 -1.21 -14.23
CA HIS A 87 19.35 -0.62 -14.57
C HIS A 87 19.91 -1.16 -15.89
N ARG A 88 19.85 -2.47 -16.12
CA ARG A 88 20.33 -3.06 -17.39
C ARG A 88 19.51 -2.58 -18.58
N LEU A 89 18.20 -2.42 -18.41
CA LEU A 89 17.32 -1.90 -19.44
C LEU A 89 17.64 -0.45 -19.79
N MET A 90 17.87 0.41 -18.79
CA MET A 90 18.30 1.80 -18.99
C MET A 90 19.67 1.88 -19.66
N ALA A 91 20.64 1.09 -19.20
CA ALA A 91 21.97 1.05 -19.82
C ALA A 91 21.90 0.59 -21.29
N ARG A 92 21.09 -0.44 -21.59
CA ARG A 92 20.86 -0.90 -22.96
C ARG A 92 20.16 0.14 -23.85
N ALA A 93 19.34 1.01 -23.25
CA ALA A 93 18.72 2.14 -23.94
C ALA A 93 19.71 3.28 -24.25
N GLY A 94 20.91 3.24 -23.67
CA GLY A 94 21.92 4.30 -23.82
C GLY A 94 21.89 5.35 -22.71
N VAL A 95 21.12 5.15 -21.64
CA VAL A 95 21.16 6.06 -20.48
C VAL A 95 22.49 5.87 -19.74
N PRO A 96 23.27 6.93 -19.50
CA PRO A 96 24.51 6.84 -18.71
C PRO A 96 24.25 6.30 -17.31
N SER A 97 25.15 5.45 -16.80
CA SER A 97 24.94 4.78 -15.50
C SER A 97 24.77 5.75 -14.33
N GLY A 98 25.39 6.93 -14.39
CA GLY A 98 25.24 7.99 -13.38
C GLY A 98 23.88 8.70 -13.42
N GLU A 99 23.14 8.57 -14.52
CA GLU A 99 21.89 9.30 -14.76
C GLU A 99 20.64 8.44 -14.51
N HIS A 100 20.78 7.15 -14.23
CA HIS A 100 19.62 6.24 -14.02
C HIS A 100 18.61 6.76 -12.98
N TYR A 101 19.09 7.33 -11.87
CA TYR A 101 18.21 7.92 -10.85
C TYR A 101 17.62 9.25 -11.29
N GLY A 102 18.38 10.08 -12.00
CA GLY A 102 17.88 11.32 -12.60
C GLY A 102 16.78 11.05 -13.63
N PHE A 103 16.94 9.99 -14.42
CA PHE A 103 15.95 9.54 -15.38
C PHE A 103 14.67 9.05 -14.69
N ALA A 104 14.79 8.21 -13.67
CA ALA A 104 13.62 7.77 -12.89
C ALA A 104 12.94 8.93 -12.16
N ARG A 105 13.70 9.91 -11.67
CA ARG A 105 13.17 11.15 -11.09
C ARG A 105 12.34 11.94 -12.11
N ALA A 106 12.84 12.09 -13.33
CA ALA A 106 12.12 12.77 -14.41
C ALA A 106 10.82 12.03 -14.78
N ALA A 107 10.84 10.69 -14.82
CA ALA A 107 9.68 9.88 -15.16
C ALA A 107 8.54 9.94 -14.11
N LEU A 108 8.89 10.11 -12.83
CA LEU A 108 7.96 10.04 -11.69
C LEU A 108 7.64 11.41 -11.07
N ASP A 109 8.28 12.48 -11.54
CA ASP A 109 8.19 13.83 -10.99
C ASP A 109 8.43 13.90 -9.46
N ARG A 110 9.33 13.05 -8.96
CA ARG A 110 9.71 13.02 -7.54
C ARG A 110 11.15 12.57 -7.33
N PRO A 111 11.79 12.90 -6.20
CA PRO A 111 13.12 12.38 -5.89
C PRO A 111 13.15 10.84 -5.84
N VAL A 112 14.14 10.25 -6.52
CA VAL A 112 14.41 8.80 -6.52
C VAL A 112 15.86 8.57 -6.14
N PHE A 113 16.10 7.87 -5.04
CA PHE A 113 17.45 7.56 -4.54
C PHE A 113 17.81 6.08 -4.67
N SER A 114 16.83 5.23 -4.98
CA SER A 114 17.02 3.80 -5.18
C SER A 114 15.92 3.25 -6.07
N LEU A 115 16.30 2.54 -7.13
CA LEU A 115 15.33 1.85 -7.99
C LEU A 115 14.66 0.67 -7.26
N ALA A 116 15.32 0.09 -6.26
CA ALA A 116 14.77 -1.03 -5.49
C ALA A 116 13.62 -0.61 -4.57
N ALA A 117 13.53 0.69 -4.25
CA ALA A 117 12.47 1.28 -3.44
C ALA A 117 11.23 1.65 -4.26
N LEU A 118 11.29 1.57 -5.60
CA LEU A 118 10.14 1.83 -6.45
C LEU A 118 9.07 0.77 -6.23
N THR A 119 7.81 1.17 -6.29
CA THR A 119 6.70 0.24 -6.42
C THR A 119 6.64 -0.34 -7.82
N GLU A 120 5.87 -1.41 -8.01
CA GLU A 120 5.67 -2.00 -9.33
C GLU A 120 5.06 -1.01 -10.33
N GLY A 121 4.10 -0.18 -9.90
CA GLY A 121 3.47 0.85 -10.73
C GLY A 121 4.47 1.89 -11.21
N GLU A 122 5.29 2.38 -10.29
CA GLU A 122 6.36 3.34 -10.60
C GLU A 122 7.40 2.76 -11.54
N ALA A 123 7.81 1.50 -11.33
CA ALA A 123 8.75 0.83 -12.23
C ALA A 123 8.21 0.72 -13.66
N ARG A 124 6.90 0.47 -13.83
CA ARG A 124 6.24 0.46 -15.14
C ARG A 124 6.15 1.86 -15.75
N GLN A 125 5.93 2.88 -14.95
CA GLN A 125 5.93 4.28 -15.42
C GLN A 125 7.32 4.67 -15.92
N VAL A 126 8.37 4.37 -15.16
CA VAL A 126 9.77 4.58 -15.57
C VAL A 126 10.08 3.83 -16.86
N TRP A 127 9.62 2.58 -16.98
CA TRP A 127 9.79 1.80 -18.22
C TRP A 127 9.04 2.40 -19.41
N SER A 128 7.81 2.87 -19.21
CA SER A 128 7.00 3.51 -20.26
C SER A 128 7.65 4.82 -20.72
N PHE A 129 8.17 5.60 -19.78
CA PHE A 129 8.93 6.81 -20.07
C PHE A 129 10.21 6.48 -20.84
N LEU A 130 10.96 5.44 -20.44
CA LEU A 130 12.14 4.97 -21.18
C LEU A 130 11.81 4.60 -22.63
N ARG A 131 10.71 3.89 -22.87
CA ARG A 131 10.27 3.52 -24.23
C ARG A 131 9.86 4.73 -25.07
N ALA A 132 9.25 5.73 -24.45
CA ALA A 132 8.86 6.97 -25.13
C ALA A 132 10.09 7.82 -25.50
N THR A 133 11.09 7.90 -24.61
CA THR A 133 12.32 8.67 -24.83
C THR A 133 13.28 7.98 -25.81
N PHE A 134 13.35 6.64 -25.78
CA PHE A 134 14.24 5.84 -26.63
C PHE A 134 13.45 4.83 -27.48
N PRO A 135 12.95 5.23 -28.66
CA PRO A 135 12.15 4.35 -29.53
C PRO A 135 12.85 3.06 -29.95
N SER A 136 14.19 3.04 -29.95
CA SER A 136 15.00 1.85 -30.20
C SER A 136 14.75 0.73 -29.19
N VAL A 137 14.37 1.08 -27.95
CA VAL A 137 14.02 0.13 -26.89
C VAL A 137 12.62 -0.45 -27.09
N ALA A 138 11.70 0.33 -27.66
CA ALA A 138 10.34 -0.10 -27.89
C ALA A 138 10.20 -1.21 -28.95
N ARG A 139 11.22 -1.37 -29.82
CA ARG A 139 11.31 -2.40 -30.86
C ARG A 139 11.96 -3.71 -30.41
N ALA A 140 12.57 -3.74 -29.22
CA ALA A 140 13.39 -4.86 -28.75
C ALA A 140 12.75 -5.70 -27.62
N ALA A 141 11.49 -5.42 -27.28
CA ALA A 141 10.69 -6.12 -26.27
C ALA A 141 9.51 -6.83 -26.95
#